data_AF-A0A240EEI0-F1
#
_entry.id   AF-A0A240EEI0-F1
#
_cell.length_a   1.000
_cell.length_b   1.000
_cell.length_c   1.000
_cell.angle_alpha   90.00
_cell.angle_beta   90.00
_cell.angle_gamma   90.00
#
_symmetry.space_group_name_H-M   'P 1'
#
loop_
_entity.id
_entity.type
_entity.pdbx_description
1 polymer ?
#
loop_
_entity_poly.entity_id
_entity_poly.type
_entity_poly.pdbx_seq_one_letter_code
_entity_poly.pdbx_strand_id
1 'polypeptide(L)'
;MMISKIFIPSALMMAISLVLVGCGGGGSSGNSGSSNSNGTDNSNNENNTSQPVTCSDTQYLEDSVCKNKIAQNIGSLPFSALIQGQSYPLALKTDQDLEVIFTSNTPSICSVNSNELKALKVGQCNLVMMQAGTAKVLPFNNTILVNVTCANDQYLENNSCINKAKQTIQPLQINRFLKGQAYQLALKTNQDLAVSFTSNSPAICNFEKGELKALDLGQCTLNLAQAGTTKILPLNTIMTVDVIRADAESKKDLDACQAGSPTETDRQTFINTLNEIRALHNLPKVQYDYEHEDQTMQASMLLAVNEKTSHYPDDSWTCFSDIGLQGASTSNLNFVQSYEILEKYGADTHLINWLIEKNSASIGHRRYILSPFLTKAAYGEVSNTNANSFRTVLGAAMKTVYPYESLTLTTTVPKGIIAYPYHNYPKKFFLKSEPLSLSILSTPQNAYGNNNVDFSNAKLTVTRRDNQQVQTISNIQYDNINYGLVANNLQFHFTSMEYNVIYDVKVTNVLVSGEAMDYSYWFKVNDK
;
A
#
# COMPACT_ATOMS: atom_id res chain seq x y z
N MET A 1 4.78 -25.72 -4.87
CA MET A 1 5.43 -24.54 -5.48
C MET A 1 4.44 -23.38 -5.39
N MET A 2 4.32 -22.80 -4.19
CA MET A 2 3.43 -21.67 -3.91
C MET A 2 4.30 -20.43 -3.86
N ILE A 3 3.98 -19.47 -4.72
CA ILE A 3 4.69 -18.21 -4.84
C ILE A 3 4.41 -17.39 -3.58
N SER A 4 5.47 -17.24 -2.79
CA SER A 4 5.73 -16.20 -1.80
C SER A 4 4.93 -14.90 -2.04
N LYS A 5 3.80 -14.74 -1.36
CA LYS A 5 3.17 -13.42 -1.15
C LYS A 5 3.94 -12.72 -0.02
N ILE A 6 5.11 -12.19 -0.35
CA ILE A 6 5.79 -11.21 0.49
C ILE A 6 4.93 -9.95 0.46
N PHE A 7 4.55 -9.47 1.64
CA PHE A 7 4.01 -8.13 1.86
C PHE A 7 5.08 -7.12 1.43
N ILE A 8 4.98 -6.59 0.21
CA ILE A 8 5.71 -5.39 -0.22
C ILE A 8 4.66 -4.29 -0.33
N PRO A 9 4.70 -3.22 0.49
CA PRO A 9 3.89 -2.05 0.23
C PRO A 9 4.37 -1.44 -1.09
N SER A 10 3.48 -1.42 -2.09
CA SER A 10 3.72 -0.75 -3.37
C SER A 10 4.04 0.72 -3.10
N ALA A 11 5.28 1.11 -3.41
CA ALA A 11 5.73 2.49 -3.31
C ALA A 11 4.87 3.40 -4.19
N LEU A 12 4.45 4.51 -3.60
CA LEU A 12 3.68 5.61 -4.19
C LEU A 12 4.52 6.27 -5.31
N MET A 13 4.13 6.10 -6.57
CA MET A 13 4.71 6.88 -7.68
C MET A 13 4.18 8.31 -7.61
N MET A 14 5.04 9.21 -7.15
CA MET A 14 4.84 10.66 -7.19
C MET A 14 5.16 11.15 -8.62
N ALA A 15 4.15 11.41 -9.43
CA ALA A 15 4.33 12.00 -10.76
C ALA A 15 4.48 13.53 -10.62
N ILE A 16 5.72 14.00 -10.58
CA ILE A 16 6.09 15.40 -10.79
C ILE A 16 6.04 15.63 -12.31
N SER A 17 5.10 16.43 -12.79
CA SER A 17 5.13 16.95 -14.17
C SER A 17 5.67 18.39 -14.16
N LEU A 18 6.95 18.51 -14.46
CA LEU A 18 7.59 19.73 -14.98
C LEU A 18 7.33 19.80 -16.48
N VAL A 19 6.78 20.91 -16.98
CA VAL A 19 7.02 21.36 -18.35
C VAL A 19 7.44 22.82 -18.30
N LEU A 20 8.63 23.07 -18.83
CA LEU A 20 9.30 24.36 -18.98
C LEU A 20 9.39 24.69 -20.49
N VAL A 21 9.15 25.96 -20.79
CA VAL A 21 9.71 26.81 -21.87
C VAL A 21 9.27 26.59 -23.32
N GLY A 22 8.89 27.71 -23.96
CA GLY A 22 8.97 27.91 -25.41
C GLY A 22 8.49 29.29 -25.86
N CYS A 23 9.43 30.12 -26.31
CA CYS A 23 9.31 31.55 -26.64
C CYS A 23 9.15 31.79 -28.17
N GLY A 24 8.70 33.00 -28.56
CA GLY A 24 8.90 33.61 -29.89
C GLY A 24 7.70 33.51 -30.85
N GLY A 25 7.30 34.51 -31.64
CA GLY A 25 7.90 35.80 -32.00
C GLY A 25 7.77 36.05 -33.52
N GLY A 26 7.17 37.19 -33.92
CA GLY A 26 7.24 37.81 -35.27
C GLY A 26 6.39 37.17 -36.38
N GLY A 27 5.83 37.85 -37.37
CA GLY A 27 5.82 39.26 -37.80
C GLY A 27 5.47 39.36 -39.30
N SER A 28 5.04 40.54 -39.76
CA SER A 28 4.95 41.01 -41.18
C SER A 28 3.85 40.38 -42.07
N SER A 29 3.29 40.99 -43.12
CA SER A 29 3.12 42.35 -43.68
C SER A 29 2.30 42.14 -44.99
N GLY A 30 1.76 43.20 -45.60
CA GLY A 30 1.39 43.14 -47.02
C GLY A 30 0.17 43.95 -47.45
N ASN A 31 0.44 45.09 -48.06
CA ASN A 31 -0.49 46.07 -48.61
C ASN A 31 -0.70 45.87 -50.13
N SER A 32 -1.70 46.58 -50.67
CA SER A 32 -1.80 47.18 -52.02
C SER A 32 -2.53 46.41 -53.14
N GLY A 33 -3.39 47.13 -53.87
CA GLY A 33 -3.86 46.74 -55.20
C GLY A 33 -5.05 47.54 -55.73
N SER A 34 -4.78 48.74 -56.26
CA SER A 34 -5.71 49.67 -56.93
C SER A 34 -5.98 49.28 -58.40
N SER A 35 -7.10 49.71 -59.00
CA SER A 35 -7.09 50.33 -60.34
C SER A 35 -8.42 51.00 -60.77
N ASN A 36 -8.23 52.13 -61.46
CA ASN A 36 -9.17 53.04 -62.13
C ASN A 36 -9.95 52.43 -63.31
N SER A 37 -11.09 53.04 -63.65
CA SER A 37 -11.29 53.61 -65.00
C SER A 37 -12.39 54.67 -65.09
N ASN A 38 -12.05 55.70 -65.86
CA ASN A 38 -12.86 56.83 -66.34
C ASN A 38 -14.02 56.39 -67.26
N GLY A 39 -15.06 57.23 -67.32
CA GLY A 39 -16.04 57.26 -68.41
C GLY A 39 -17.06 58.39 -68.22
N THR A 40 -16.85 59.50 -68.92
CA THR A 40 -17.73 60.66 -69.07
C THR A 40 -18.99 60.33 -69.88
N ASP A 41 -20.16 60.87 -69.50
CA ASP A 41 -21.03 61.60 -70.44
C ASP A 41 -22.16 62.39 -69.74
N ASN A 42 -22.45 63.57 -70.33
CA ASN A 42 -23.47 64.54 -69.97
C ASN A 42 -24.90 64.00 -70.15
N SER A 43 -25.83 64.45 -69.31
CA SER A 43 -27.04 65.21 -69.74
C SER A 43 -27.94 65.59 -68.57
N ASN A 44 -28.29 66.86 -68.51
CA ASN A 44 -29.33 67.44 -67.65
C ASN A 44 -30.71 66.79 -67.90
N ASN A 45 -31.45 66.51 -66.84
CA ASN A 45 -32.84 66.99 -66.70
C ASN A 45 -33.38 66.70 -65.30
N GLU A 46 -33.80 67.77 -64.62
CA GLU A 46 -34.60 67.71 -63.41
C GLU A 46 -35.97 67.11 -63.71
N ASN A 47 -36.34 66.05 -63.00
CA ASN A 47 -37.73 65.82 -62.61
C ASN A 47 -37.77 64.92 -61.38
N ASN A 48 -37.95 65.56 -60.23
CA ASN A 48 -38.08 64.90 -58.93
C ASN A 48 -39.52 64.44 -58.74
N THR A 49 -39.77 63.15 -58.96
CA THR A 49 -40.87 62.41 -58.32
C THR A 49 -40.35 61.04 -57.88
N SER A 50 -39.79 61.04 -56.67
CA SER A 50 -39.52 59.93 -55.74
C SER A 50 -39.29 58.53 -56.33
N GLN A 51 -38.02 58.12 -56.44
CA GLN A 51 -37.68 56.70 -56.35
C GLN A 51 -38.13 56.16 -54.97
N PRO A 52 -38.70 54.94 -54.90
CA PRO A 52 -39.05 54.34 -53.61
C PRO A 52 -37.79 54.21 -52.74
N VAL A 53 -37.84 54.77 -51.53
CA VAL A 53 -36.77 54.64 -50.52
C VAL A 53 -36.60 53.16 -50.22
N THR A 54 -35.48 52.58 -50.65
CA THR A 54 -35.16 51.17 -50.42
C THR A 54 -34.15 51.09 -49.28
N CYS A 55 -34.59 50.61 -48.10
CA CYS A 55 -33.72 50.43 -46.93
C CYS A 55 -32.87 49.15 -47.06
N SER A 56 -31.74 49.09 -46.36
CA SER A 56 -30.91 47.88 -46.29
C SER A 56 -31.56 46.77 -45.44
N ASP A 57 -31.07 45.53 -45.56
CA ASP A 57 -31.63 44.36 -44.85
C ASP A 57 -31.62 44.49 -43.31
N THR A 58 -30.76 45.36 -42.78
CA THR A 58 -30.65 45.66 -41.34
C THR A 58 -31.51 46.84 -40.88
N GLN A 59 -32.34 47.39 -41.77
CA GLN A 59 -33.17 48.56 -41.54
C GLN A 59 -34.64 48.29 -41.89
N TYR A 60 -35.55 49.14 -41.41
CA TYR A 60 -36.97 49.13 -41.75
C TYR A 60 -37.44 50.55 -42.09
N LEU A 61 -38.40 50.66 -43.00
CA LEU A 61 -38.95 51.94 -43.43
C LEU A 61 -40.11 52.35 -42.52
N GLU A 62 -40.01 53.52 -41.91
CA GLU A 62 -41.09 54.13 -41.12
C GLU A 62 -41.09 55.63 -41.41
N ASP A 63 -42.23 56.19 -41.81
CA ASP A 63 -42.38 57.60 -42.20
C ASP A 63 -41.39 58.06 -43.30
N SER A 64 -41.14 57.21 -44.30
CA SER A 64 -40.18 57.45 -45.41
C SER A 64 -38.71 57.61 -44.97
N VAL A 65 -38.37 57.25 -43.73
CA VAL A 65 -37.01 57.26 -43.19
C VAL A 65 -36.60 55.83 -42.81
N CYS A 66 -35.41 55.40 -43.22
CA CYS A 66 -34.86 54.11 -42.82
C CYS A 66 -34.38 54.15 -41.37
N LYS A 67 -34.94 53.28 -40.52
CA LYS A 67 -34.53 53.08 -39.12
C LYS A 67 -33.82 51.74 -38.96
N ASN A 68 -32.81 51.67 -38.10
CA ASN A 68 -32.10 50.41 -37.83
C ASN A 68 -32.99 49.42 -37.08
N LYS A 69 -32.94 48.14 -37.48
CA LYS A 69 -33.51 47.03 -36.71
C LYS A 69 -32.72 46.84 -35.42
N ILE A 70 -33.39 46.43 -34.37
CA ILE A 70 -32.79 46.14 -33.07
C ILE A 70 -32.12 44.76 -33.14
N ALA A 71 -30.87 44.67 -32.65
CA ALA A 71 -30.22 43.38 -32.45
C ALA A 71 -30.81 42.68 -31.21
N GLN A 72 -31.01 41.37 -31.30
CA GLN A 72 -31.55 40.57 -30.21
C GLN A 72 -30.49 39.59 -29.69
N ASN A 73 -30.64 39.18 -28.43
CA ASN A 73 -29.77 38.22 -27.77
C ASN A 73 -30.58 37.12 -27.09
N ILE A 74 -29.95 35.97 -26.84
CA ILE A 74 -30.53 34.85 -26.08
C ILE A 74 -29.68 34.58 -24.84
N GLY A 75 -30.34 34.19 -23.75
CA GLY A 75 -29.65 33.67 -22.56
C GLY A 75 -28.94 32.33 -22.85
N SER A 76 -27.95 31.98 -22.03
CA SER A 76 -27.30 30.67 -22.10
C SER A 76 -28.24 29.54 -21.63
N LEU A 77 -28.07 28.34 -22.16
CA LEU A 77 -28.70 27.14 -21.58
C LEU A 77 -28.19 26.92 -20.15
N PRO A 78 -29.01 26.39 -19.22
CA PRO A 78 -28.62 26.17 -17.83
C PRO A 78 -27.72 24.93 -17.64
N PHE A 79 -27.28 24.30 -18.74
CA PHE A 79 -26.44 23.12 -18.75
C PHE A 79 -25.48 23.17 -19.95
N SER A 80 -24.31 22.55 -19.78
CA SER A 80 -23.33 22.32 -20.84
C SER A 80 -23.13 20.84 -21.16
N ALA A 81 -23.81 19.94 -20.43
CA ALA A 81 -23.73 18.49 -20.61
C ALA A 81 -25.06 17.79 -20.31
N LEU A 82 -25.27 16.62 -20.90
CA LEU A 82 -26.40 15.71 -20.66
C LEU A 82 -25.89 14.27 -20.54
N ILE A 83 -26.59 13.44 -19.77
CA ILE A 83 -26.33 11.99 -19.73
C ILE A 83 -27.06 11.33 -20.91
N GLN A 84 -26.45 10.33 -21.54
CA GLN A 84 -27.08 9.55 -22.61
C GLN A 84 -28.47 9.05 -22.18
N GLY A 85 -29.49 9.32 -23.00
CA GLY A 85 -30.89 8.98 -22.75
C GLY A 85 -31.70 10.08 -22.05
N GLN A 86 -31.07 11.10 -21.49
CA GLN A 86 -31.78 12.24 -20.90
C GLN A 86 -32.43 13.11 -21.97
N SER A 87 -33.59 13.67 -21.62
CA SER A 87 -34.27 14.72 -22.38
C SER A 87 -34.28 16.02 -21.59
N TYR A 88 -34.27 17.15 -22.29
CA TYR A 88 -34.36 18.49 -21.72
C TYR A 88 -35.34 19.36 -22.54
N PRO A 89 -36.35 19.99 -21.91
CA PRO A 89 -37.27 20.87 -22.61
C PRO A 89 -36.61 22.22 -22.95
N LEU A 90 -36.60 22.59 -24.21
CA LEU A 90 -36.06 23.83 -24.73
C LEU A 90 -37.17 24.89 -24.82
N ALA A 91 -37.18 25.87 -23.91
CA ALA A 91 -38.16 26.95 -23.91
C ALA A 91 -37.47 28.30 -23.66
N LEU A 92 -36.56 28.67 -24.55
CA LEU A 92 -35.89 29.98 -24.49
C LEU A 92 -36.59 30.98 -25.41
N LYS A 93 -36.62 32.23 -24.94
CA LYS A 93 -36.98 33.41 -25.72
C LYS A 93 -35.81 34.39 -25.78
N THR A 94 -35.78 35.24 -26.79
CA THR A 94 -34.78 36.32 -26.88
C THR A 94 -35.13 37.47 -25.93
N ASP A 95 -34.20 38.41 -25.74
CA ASP A 95 -34.41 39.66 -25.00
C ASP A 95 -35.51 40.56 -25.59
N GLN A 96 -36.04 40.20 -26.78
CA GLN A 96 -37.20 40.81 -27.43
C GLN A 96 -38.50 39.97 -27.27
N ASP A 97 -38.53 39.00 -26.36
CA ASP A 97 -39.65 38.06 -26.11
C ASP A 97 -40.06 37.19 -27.32
N LEU A 98 -39.12 36.96 -28.26
CA LEU A 98 -39.33 36.13 -29.44
C LEU A 98 -38.92 34.68 -29.20
N GLU A 99 -39.75 33.72 -29.66
CA GLU A 99 -39.47 32.29 -29.54
C GLU A 99 -38.28 31.85 -30.42
N VAL A 100 -37.47 30.94 -29.89
CA VAL A 100 -36.26 30.42 -30.56
C VAL A 100 -36.50 29.01 -31.07
N ILE A 101 -36.09 28.74 -32.30
CA ILE A 101 -36.14 27.42 -32.92
C ILE A 101 -34.80 26.73 -32.73
N PHE A 102 -34.83 25.48 -32.28
CA PHE A 102 -33.64 24.67 -32.04
C PHE A 102 -33.56 23.54 -33.06
N THR A 103 -32.37 23.33 -33.62
CA THR A 103 -32.06 22.18 -34.48
C THR A 103 -30.72 21.57 -34.09
N SER A 104 -30.53 20.28 -34.40
CA SER A 104 -29.26 19.59 -34.15
C SER A 104 -28.53 19.33 -35.46
N ASN A 105 -27.28 19.77 -35.55
CA ASN A 105 -26.37 19.44 -36.64
C ASN A 105 -25.69 18.06 -36.44
N THR A 106 -25.85 17.45 -35.26
CA THR A 106 -25.35 16.09 -34.96
C THR A 106 -26.50 15.16 -34.54
N PRO A 107 -27.44 14.84 -35.44
CA PRO A 107 -28.64 14.06 -35.12
C PRO A 107 -28.36 12.64 -34.64
N SER A 108 -27.16 12.10 -34.87
CA SER A 108 -26.73 10.80 -34.33
C SER A 108 -26.30 10.86 -32.86
N ILE A 109 -26.02 12.06 -32.33
CA ILE A 109 -25.59 12.32 -30.95
C ILE A 109 -26.75 12.88 -30.12
N CYS A 110 -27.53 13.79 -30.69
CA CYS A 110 -28.70 14.38 -30.03
C CYS A 110 -29.77 14.78 -31.05
N SER A 111 -31.04 14.59 -30.71
CA SER A 111 -32.18 15.01 -31.54
C SER A 111 -32.99 16.10 -30.86
N VAL A 112 -33.55 17.02 -31.65
CA VAL A 112 -34.52 18.01 -31.16
C VAL A 112 -35.87 17.72 -31.80
N ASN A 113 -36.89 17.41 -31.00
CA ASN A 113 -38.27 17.16 -31.46
C ASN A 113 -39.23 17.97 -30.60
N SER A 114 -40.15 18.73 -31.21
CA SER A 114 -41.18 19.52 -30.50
C SER A 114 -40.62 20.32 -29.32
N ASN A 115 -39.51 21.04 -29.55
CA ASN A 115 -38.79 21.80 -28.53
C ASN A 115 -38.25 20.97 -27.35
N GLU A 116 -38.01 19.66 -27.54
CA GLU A 116 -37.32 18.80 -26.57
C GLU A 116 -36.00 18.31 -27.15
N LEU A 117 -34.90 18.57 -26.46
CA LEU A 117 -33.58 18.02 -26.75
C LEU A 117 -33.44 16.65 -26.11
N LYS A 118 -33.10 15.62 -26.87
CA LYS A 118 -32.81 14.27 -26.38
C LYS A 118 -31.36 13.88 -26.67
N ALA A 119 -30.62 13.48 -25.65
CA ALA A 119 -29.27 12.95 -25.75
C ALA A 119 -29.32 11.47 -26.18
N LEU A 120 -28.78 11.14 -27.36
CA LEU A 120 -28.88 9.81 -27.96
C LEU A 120 -27.61 8.97 -27.79
N LYS A 121 -26.43 9.58 -28.01
CA LYS A 121 -25.13 8.91 -27.92
C LYS A 121 -24.10 9.81 -27.28
N VAL A 122 -23.14 9.23 -26.57
CA VAL A 122 -21.97 9.96 -26.04
C VAL A 122 -21.21 10.65 -27.17
N GLY A 123 -20.85 11.91 -26.96
CA GLY A 123 -20.20 12.76 -27.96
C GLY A 123 -20.60 14.23 -27.82
N GLN A 124 -20.16 15.06 -28.77
CA GLN A 124 -20.48 16.48 -28.77
C GLN A 124 -21.73 16.78 -29.61
N CYS A 125 -22.78 17.25 -28.96
CA CYS A 125 -24.02 17.69 -29.57
C CYS A 125 -23.87 19.15 -30.05
N ASN A 126 -24.05 19.41 -31.34
CA ASN A 126 -23.99 20.74 -31.94
C ASN A 126 -25.43 21.24 -32.16
N LEU A 127 -25.89 22.14 -31.29
CA LEU A 127 -27.23 22.71 -31.33
C LEU A 127 -27.19 24.10 -31.94
N VAL A 128 -27.98 24.28 -33.00
CA VAL A 128 -28.19 25.56 -33.64
C VAL A 128 -29.47 26.17 -33.07
N MET A 129 -29.38 27.46 -32.74
CA MET A 129 -30.49 28.27 -32.26
C MET A 129 -30.74 29.34 -33.30
N MET A 130 -31.95 29.38 -33.85
CA MET A 130 -32.35 30.32 -34.89
C MET A 130 -33.57 31.12 -34.46
N GLN A 131 -33.54 32.43 -34.73
CA GLN A 131 -34.68 33.32 -34.64
C GLN A 131 -34.70 34.21 -35.91
N ALA A 132 -35.81 34.24 -36.64
CA ALA A 132 -35.90 34.83 -37.99
C ALA A 132 -35.95 36.38 -38.06
N GLY A 133 -35.97 37.05 -36.93
CA GLY A 133 -36.20 38.48 -36.73
C GLY A 133 -37.69 38.84 -36.78
N THR A 134 -37.96 40.14 -36.82
CA THR A 134 -39.26 40.70 -37.22
C THR A 134 -39.02 41.84 -38.21
N ALA A 135 -40.07 42.56 -38.63
CA ALA A 135 -39.90 43.79 -39.41
C ALA A 135 -38.94 44.80 -38.73
N LYS A 136 -38.85 44.81 -37.39
CA LYS A 136 -38.05 45.75 -36.61
C LYS A 136 -36.88 45.11 -35.83
N VAL A 137 -36.70 43.79 -35.89
CA VAL A 137 -35.66 43.04 -35.13
C VAL A 137 -34.81 42.21 -36.09
N LEU A 138 -33.49 42.25 -35.94
CA LEU A 138 -32.55 41.47 -36.76
C LEU A 138 -32.66 39.97 -36.48
N PRO A 139 -32.46 39.07 -37.46
CA PRO A 139 -32.38 37.64 -37.20
C PRO A 139 -31.19 37.28 -36.29
N PHE A 140 -31.31 36.19 -35.55
CA PHE A 140 -30.29 35.65 -34.67
C PHE A 140 -29.97 34.20 -35.05
N ASN A 141 -28.68 33.86 -35.12
CA ASN A 141 -28.19 32.50 -35.33
C ASN A 141 -26.94 32.28 -34.49
N ASN A 142 -26.96 31.25 -33.63
CA ASN A 142 -25.81 30.87 -32.83
C ASN A 142 -25.77 29.35 -32.64
N THR A 143 -24.60 28.83 -32.27
CA THR A 143 -24.37 27.40 -32.00
C THR A 143 -23.90 27.20 -30.56
N ILE A 144 -24.48 26.21 -29.87
CA ILE A 144 -24.02 25.74 -28.56
C ILE A 144 -23.55 24.29 -28.68
N LEU A 145 -22.43 23.99 -28.02
CA LEU A 145 -21.93 22.63 -27.85
C LEU A 145 -22.41 22.07 -26.51
N VAL A 146 -23.10 20.93 -26.55
CA VAL A 146 -23.53 20.18 -25.37
C VAL A 146 -22.80 18.85 -25.35
N ASN A 147 -22.09 18.55 -24.26
CA ASN A 147 -21.39 17.27 -24.13
C ASN A 147 -22.36 16.19 -23.65
N VAL A 148 -22.56 15.15 -24.44
CA VAL A 148 -23.28 13.95 -24.00
C VAL A 148 -22.28 12.98 -23.39
N THR A 149 -22.48 12.57 -22.14
CA THR A 149 -21.60 11.64 -21.41
C THR A 149 -22.38 10.45 -20.87
N CYS A 150 -21.68 9.41 -20.41
CA CYS A 150 -22.30 8.38 -19.58
C CYS A 150 -22.60 8.95 -18.18
N ALA A 151 -23.44 8.25 -17.41
CA ALA A 151 -23.65 8.55 -16.00
C ALA A 151 -22.35 8.32 -15.19
N ASN A 152 -22.26 8.92 -13.99
CA ASN A 152 -21.05 8.84 -13.14
C ASN A 152 -20.69 7.41 -12.72
N ASP A 153 -21.69 6.53 -12.64
CA ASP A 153 -21.57 5.10 -12.33
C ASP A 153 -21.37 4.23 -13.58
N GLN A 154 -21.14 4.83 -14.74
CA GLN A 154 -20.92 4.17 -16.01
C GLN A 154 -19.60 4.59 -16.67
N TYR A 155 -19.16 3.81 -17.64
CA TYR A 155 -18.03 4.11 -18.51
C TYR A 155 -18.38 3.79 -19.96
N LEU A 156 -17.69 4.45 -20.90
CA LEU A 156 -17.89 4.22 -22.33
C LEU A 156 -17.00 3.07 -22.80
N GLU A 157 -17.61 2.06 -23.43
CA GLU A 157 -16.90 1.00 -24.14
C GLU A 157 -17.74 0.57 -25.34
N ASN A 158 -17.12 0.44 -26.51
CA ASN A 158 -17.80 0.11 -27.78
C ASN A 158 -19.05 0.98 -28.04
N ASN A 159 -18.92 2.30 -27.82
CA ASN A 159 -19.98 3.30 -27.97
C ASN A 159 -21.24 3.04 -27.13
N SER A 160 -21.13 2.26 -26.07
CA SER A 160 -22.21 1.98 -25.12
C SER A 160 -21.78 2.36 -23.70
N CYS A 161 -22.70 2.94 -22.94
CA CYS A 161 -22.49 3.19 -21.52
C CYS A 161 -22.69 1.89 -20.75
N ILE A 162 -21.63 1.41 -20.10
CA ILE A 162 -21.59 0.19 -19.31
C ILE A 162 -21.48 0.57 -17.83
N ASN A 163 -22.25 -0.10 -16.97
CA ASN A 163 -22.17 0.11 -15.52
C ASN A 163 -20.81 -0.32 -14.98
N LYS A 164 -20.23 0.52 -14.12
CA LYS A 164 -19.02 0.19 -13.36
C LYS A 164 -19.33 -0.93 -12.37
N ALA A 165 -18.36 -1.84 -12.19
CA ALA A 165 -18.48 -2.93 -11.22
C ALA A 165 -18.42 -2.38 -9.79
N LYS A 166 -19.26 -2.91 -8.90
CA LYS A 166 -19.13 -2.67 -7.45
C LYS A 166 -17.95 -3.47 -6.90
N GLN A 167 -17.22 -2.87 -5.96
CA GLN A 167 -16.19 -3.55 -5.19
C GLN A 167 -16.60 -3.64 -3.72
N THR A 168 -16.06 -4.63 -3.02
CA THR A 168 -16.34 -4.91 -1.60
C THR A 168 -15.04 -5.20 -0.87
N ILE A 169 -15.06 -5.05 0.46
CA ILE A 169 -13.98 -5.47 1.36
C ILE A 169 -14.49 -6.61 2.25
N GLN A 170 -13.62 -7.53 2.61
CA GLN A 170 -13.88 -8.44 3.71
C GLN A 170 -13.79 -7.64 5.04
N PRO A 171 -14.79 -7.70 5.92
CA PRO A 171 -14.72 -7.05 7.21
C PRO A 171 -13.55 -7.59 8.04
N LEU A 172 -12.85 -6.70 8.76
CA LEU A 172 -11.86 -7.10 9.74
C LEU A 172 -12.56 -7.75 10.94
N GLN A 173 -12.07 -8.93 11.35
CA GLN A 173 -12.38 -9.62 12.59
C GLN A 173 -11.51 -9.04 13.72
N ILE A 174 -11.83 -7.81 14.10
CA ILE A 174 -11.21 -7.09 15.22
C ILE A 174 -12.33 -6.67 16.18
N ASN A 175 -12.29 -7.22 17.39
CA ASN A 175 -13.34 -6.96 18.38
C ASN A 175 -13.04 -5.74 19.26
N ARG A 176 -11.76 -5.37 19.38
CA ARG A 176 -11.29 -4.29 20.25
C ARG A 176 -9.87 -3.86 19.87
N PHE A 177 -9.51 -2.68 20.30
CA PHE A 177 -8.12 -2.24 20.43
C PHE A 177 -7.78 -2.04 21.91
N LEU A 178 -6.51 -2.21 22.26
CA LEU A 178 -6.01 -1.91 23.59
C LEU A 178 -5.26 -0.57 23.57
N LYS A 179 -5.58 0.30 24.53
CA LYS A 179 -4.90 1.59 24.69
C LYS A 179 -3.39 1.41 24.78
N GLY A 180 -2.65 2.21 24.00
CA GLY A 180 -1.19 2.18 23.92
C GLY A 180 -0.64 1.16 22.92
N GLN A 181 -1.49 0.33 22.29
CA GLN A 181 -1.07 -0.60 21.25
C GLN A 181 -1.19 0.01 19.85
N ALA A 182 -0.45 -0.59 18.93
CA ALA A 182 -0.41 -0.28 17.52
C ALA A 182 -0.79 -1.51 16.68
N TYR A 183 -1.41 -1.28 15.52
CA TYR A 183 -1.96 -2.31 14.65
C TYR A 183 -1.70 -1.97 13.19
N GLN A 184 -1.08 -2.88 12.44
CA GLN A 184 -0.89 -2.71 11.01
C GLN A 184 -2.18 -3.12 10.31
N LEU A 185 -2.90 -2.14 9.76
CA LEU A 185 -4.12 -2.39 8.99
C LEU A 185 -3.81 -2.29 7.51
N ALA A 186 -3.98 -3.40 6.79
CA ALA A 186 -3.80 -3.46 5.35
C ALA A 186 -4.93 -4.29 4.75
N LEU A 187 -5.86 -3.61 4.09
CA LEU A 187 -6.98 -4.24 3.41
C LEU A 187 -6.87 -4.05 1.90
N LYS A 188 -7.39 -5.05 1.19
CA LYS A 188 -7.65 -4.98 -0.24
C LYS A 188 -9.11 -5.29 -0.51
N THR A 189 -9.63 -4.73 -1.59
CA THR A 189 -10.97 -5.07 -2.07
C THR A 189 -10.95 -6.42 -2.80
N ASN A 190 -12.13 -6.96 -3.12
CA ASN A 190 -12.27 -8.14 -3.98
C ASN A 190 -11.71 -7.96 -5.41
N GLN A 191 -11.19 -6.77 -5.73
CA GLN A 191 -10.51 -6.42 -6.98
C GLN A 191 -8.98 -6.26 -6.79
N ASP A 192 -8.42 -6.70 -5.65
CA ASP A 192 -7.01 -6.56 -5.26
C ASP A 192 -6.52 -5.09 -5.16
N LEU A 193 -7.46 -4.14 -5.01
CA LEU A 193 -7.16 -2.71 -4.84
C LEU A 193 -6.95 -2.37 -3.37
N ALA A 194 -5.89 -1.62 -3.06
CA ALA A 194 -5.56 -1.19 -1.70
C ALA A 194 -6.58 -0.20 -1.13
N VAL A 195 -6.95 -0.39 0.13
CA VAL A 195 -7.88 0.48 0.87
C VAL A 195 -7.09 1.47 1.72
N SER A 196 -7.47 2.75 1.68
CA SER A 196 -6.93 3.78 2.56
C SER A 196 -7.78 3.93 3.82
N PHE A 197 -7.13 4.23 4.94
CA PHE A 197 -7.78 4.45 6.23
C PHE A 197 -7.60 5.91 6.65
N THR A 198 -8.63 6.48 7.27
CA THR A 198 -8.57 7.81 7.89
C THR A 198 -9.35 7.79 9.19
N SER A 199 -8.77 8.29 10.27
CA SER A 199 -9.48 8.34 11.55
C SER A 199 -10.46 9.51 11.59
N ASN A 200 -11.72 9.21 11.93
CA ASN A 200 -12.73 10.20 12.27
C ASN A 200 -12.73 10.54 13.77
N SER A 201 -11.91 9.84 14.57
CA SER A 201 -11.77 10.03 16.02
C SER A 201 -10.28 10.12 16.41
N PRO A 202 -9.53 11.12 15.91
CA PRO A 202 -8.07 11.19 16.04
C PRO A 202 -7.56 11.30 17.49
N ALA A 203 -8.41 11.71 18.45
CA ALA A 203 -8.06 11.71 19.87
C ALA A 203 -8.10 10.30 20.51
N ILE A 204 -8.86 9.38 19.92
CA ILE A 204 -9.05 8.01 20.42
C ILE A 204 -8.13 7.03 19.69
N CYS A 205 -8.05 7.16 18.37
CA CYS A 205 -7.15 6.38 17.54
C CYS A 205 -6.68 7.19 16.36
N ASN A 206 -5.43 7.05 15.96
CA ASN A 206 -4.87 7.72 14.79
C ASN A 206 -4.30 6.69 13.82
N PHE A 207 -4.39 6.96 12.51
CA PHE A 207 -3.84 6.07 11.49
C PHE A 207 -2.80 6.83 10.66
N GLU A 208 -1.54 6.46 10.79
CA GLU A 208 -0.43 7.09 10.09
C GLU A 208 0.56 6.05 9.59
N LYS A 209 1.12 6.29 8.40
CA LYS A 209 2.18 5.43 7.82
C LYS A 209 1.83 3.93 7.77
N GLY A 210 0.53 3.60 7.60
CA GLY A 210 0.06 2.22 7.51
C GLY A 210 -0.23 1.54 8.85
N GLU A 211 -0.17 2.28 9.94
CA GLU A 211 -0.38 1.76 11.29
C GLU A 211 -1.40 2.58 12.07
N LEU A 212 -2.32 1.88 12.73
CA LEU A 212 -3.25 2.46 13.68
C LEU A 212 -2.60 2.49 15.07
N LYS A 213 -2.64 3.62 15.76
CA LYS A 213 -2.31 3.75 17.18
C LYS A 213 -3.56 3.99 18.00
N ALA A 214 -3.79 3.18 19.02
CA ALA A 214 -4.88 3.34 19.98
C ALA A 214 -4.43 4.27 21.12
N LEU A 215 -4.90 5.51 21.11
CA LEU A 215 -4.39 6.60 21.94
C LEU A 215 -5.12 6.74 23.27
N ASP A 216 -6.45 6.67 23.25
CA ASP A 216 -7.27 6.81 24.45
C ASP A 216 -8.53 5.95 24.42
N LEU A 217 -9.21 5.83 25.57
CA LEU A 217 -10.40 5.00 25.73
C LEU A 217 -11.61 5.60 25.00
N GLY A 218 -12.40 4.75 24.33
CA GLY A 218 -13.62 5.16 23.64
C GLY A 218 -13.78 4.48 22.29
N GLN A 219 -14.70 4.99 21.46
CA GLN A 219 -14.95 4.43 20.14
C GLN A 219 -13.96 4.97 19.10
N CYS A 220 -13.13 4.09 18.56
CA CYS A 220 -12.30 4.37 17.41
C CYS A 220 -13.15 4.21 16.14
N THR A 221 -13.35 5.30 15.40
CA THR A 221 -14.10 5.31 14.13
C THR A 221 -13.17 5.63 12.97
N LEU A 222 -13.06 4.73 12.00
CA LEU A 222 -12.22 4.90 10.81
C LEU A 222 -13.09 4.90 9.55
N ASN A 223 -12.77 5.82 8.64
CA ASN A 223 -13.26 5.80 7.26
C ASN A 223 -12.31 4.96 6.39
N LEU A 224 -12.86 3.97 5.70
CA LEU A 224 -12.18 3.09 4.77
C LEU A 224 -12.61 3.46 3.35
N ALA A 225 -11.66 3.92 2.55
CA ALA A 225 -11.92 4.45 1.22
C ALA A 225 -11.10 3.76 0.14
N GLN A 226 -11.71 3.60 -1.04
CA GLN A 226 -11.06 3.22 -2.29
C GLN A 226 -11.69 4.07 -3.40
N ALA A 227 -10.88 4.84 -4.13
CA ALA A 227 -11.31 5.73 -5.22
C ALA A 227 -11.99 5.05 -6.43
N GLY A 228 -11.90 3.72 -6.56
CA GLY A 228 -12.34 2.99 -7.74
C GLY A 228 -11.35 3.09 -8.91
N THR A 229 -11.82 2.74 -10.09
CA THR A 229 -11.09 2.91 -11.36
C THR A 229 -12.05 3.44 -12.43
N THR A 230 -11.61 3.53 -13.69
CA THR A 230 -12.52 3.82 -14.81
C THR A 230 -13.64 2.79 -14.93
N LYS A 231 -13.43 1.54 -14.49
CA LYS A 231 -14.39 0.43 -14.60
C LYS A 231 -14.98 -0.02 -13.26
N ILE A 232 -14.49 0.50 -12.13
CA ILE A 232 -14.87 0.07 -10.77
C ILE A 232 -15.37 1.27 -9.98
N LEU A 233 -16.51 1.13 -9.29
CA LEU A 233 -17.07 2.17 -8.44
C LEU A 233 -16.19 2.44 -7.21
N PRO A 234 -16.14 3.68 -6.71
CA PRO A 234 -15.50 3.96 -5.44
C PRO A 234 -16.20 3.21 -4.30
N LEU A 235 -15.43 2.87 -3.27
CA LEU A 235 -15.89 2.29 -2.01
C LEU A 235 -15.64 3.30 -0.90
N ASN A 236 -16.64 3.54 -0.05
CA ASN A 236 -16.48 4.28 1.19
C ASN A 236 -17.32 3.62 2.28
N THR A 237 -16.69 3.20 3.37
CA THR A 237 -17.36 2.55 4.50
C THR A 237 -16.73 2.98 5.82
N ILE A 238 -17.46 2.83 6.92
CA ILE A 238 -16.98 3.15 8.26
C ILE A 238 -16.79 1.85 9.03
N MET A 239 -15.71 1.76 9.80
CA MET A 239 -15.56 0.76 10.87
C MET A 239 -15.49 1.46 12.22
N THR A 240 -16.10 0.86 13.23
CA THR A 240 -16.07 1.34 14.61
C THR A 240 -15.63 0.20 15.51
N VAL A 241 -14.60 0.44 16.33
CA VAL A 241 -14.01 -0.54 17.24
C VAL A 241 -13.76 0.15 18.59
N ASP A 242 -14.07 -0.51 19.70
CA ASP A 242 -13.81 0.05 21.03
C ASP A 242 -12.30 -0.02 21.36
N VAL A 243 -11.76 1.08 21.87
CA VAL A 243 -10.46 1.14 22.55
C VAL A 243 -10.69 0.98 24.04
N ILE A 244 -10.19 -0.12 24.59
CA ILE A 244 -10.33 -0.46 26.00
C ILE A 244 -8.99 -0.37 26.73
N ARG A 245 -9.03 -0.42 28.07
CA ARG A 245 -7.80 -0.44 28.87
C ARG A 245 -7.05 -1.75 28.62
N ALA A 246 -5.72 -1.68 28.55
CA ALA A 246 -4.88 -2.86 28.37
C ALA A 246 -5.05 -3.90 29.50
N ASP A 247 -5.31 -3.45 30.73
CA ASP A 247 -5.54 -4.32 31.89
C ASP A 247 -6.83 -5.15 31.81
N ALA A 248 -7.78 -4.79 30.94
CA ALA A 248 -8.97 -5.58 30.67
C ALA A 248 -8.65 -6.95 30.06
N GLU A 249 -7.49 -7.09 29.44
CA GLU A 249 -6.96 -8.35 28.89
C GLU A 249 -5.91 -8.99 29.79
N SER A 250 -5.65 -8.46 30.99
CA SER A 250 -4.58 -9.00 31.87
C SER A 250 -4.84 -10.43 32.32
N LYS A 251 -6.11 -10.85 32.41
CA LYS A 251 -6.50 -12.21 32.77
C LYS A 251 -6.60 -13.06 31.50
N LYS A 252 -5.71 -14.04 31.38
CA LYS A 252 -5.79 -15.09 30.35
C LYS A 252 -7.08 -15.90 30.53
N ASP A 253 -7.86 -16.03 29.47
CA ASP A 253 -9.05 -16.86 29.38
C ASP A 253 -9.15 -17.47 27.97
N LEU A 254 -8.98 -18.80 27.87
CA LEU A 254 -8.92 -19.50 26.59
C LEU A 254 -10.29 -19.59 25.89
N ASP A 255 -11.37 -19.69 26.66
CA ASP A 255 -12.72 -19.84 26.13
C ASP A 255 -13.27 -18.50 25.65
N ALA A 256 -12.90 -17.41 26.35
CA ALA A 256 -13.24 -16.04 25.96
C ALA A 256 -12.26 -15.41 24.96
N CYS A 257 -11.23 -16.15 24.52
CA CYS A 257 -10.18 -15.67 23.62
C CYS A 257 -9.45 -14.42 24.15
N GLN A 258 -9.21 -14.37 25.47
CA GLN A 258 -8.45 -13.32 26.13
C GLN A 258 -7.02 -13.80 26.35
N ALA A 259 -6.07 -13.23 25.61
CA ALA A 259 -4.70 -13.74 25.56
C ALA A 259 -3.93 -13.55 26.87
N GLY A 260 -4.33 -12.60 27.71
CA GLY A 260 -3.50 -12.18 28.84
C GLY A 260 -2.56 -11.04 28.45
N SER A 261 -1.60 -10.78 29.32
CA SER A 261 -0.42 -9.98 28.99
C SER A 261 0.82 -10.63 29.62
N PRO A 262 2.02 -10.47 29.04
CA PRO A 262 3.26 -10.89 29.66
C PRO A 262 3.44 -10.22 31.02
N THR A 263 4.07 -10.93 31.95
CA THR A 263 4.50 -10.31 33.21
C THR A 263 5.75 -9.46 32.98
N GLU A 264 6.04 -8.51 33.87
CA GLU A 264 7.27 -7.72 33.77
C GLU A 264 8.53 -8.59 33.85
N THR A 265 8.47 -9.68 34.64
CA THR A 265 9.55 -10.66 34.71
C THR A 265 9.78 -11.35 33.38
N ASP A 266 8.73 -11.70 32.64
CA ASP A 266 8.85 -12.33 31.32
C ASP A 266 9.42 -11.36 30.30
N ARG A 267 8.94 -10.09 30.28
CA ARG A 267 9.49 -9.03 29.42
C ARG A 267 10.98 -8.86 29.65
N GLN A 268 11.37 -8.75 30.92
CA GLN A 268 12.75 -8.52 31.30
C GLN A 268 13.65 -9.72 30.99
N THR A 269 13.14 -10.94 31.21
CA THR A 269 13.83 -12.20 30.86
C THR A 269 14.04 -12.29 29.36
N PHE A 270 13.00 -12.08 28.55
CA PHE A 270 13.07 -12.06 27.09
C PHE A 270 14.14 -11.08 26.58
N ILE A 271 14.02 -9.80 26.96
CA ILE A 271 14.87 -8.75 26.38
C ILE A 271 16.32 -8.86 26.87
N ASN A 272 16.55 -9.36 28.09
CA ASN A 272 17.90 -9.62 28.60
C ASN A 272 18.55 -10.78 27.85
N THR A 273 17.86 -11.90 27.68
CA THR A 273 18.41 -13.05 26.95
C THR A 273 18.66 -12.69 25.48
N LEU A 274 17.76 -11.94 24.83
CA LEU A 274 17.97 -11.44 23.47
C LEU A 274 19.23 -10.58 23.36
N ASN A 275 19.39 -9.63 24.26
CA ASN A 275 20.54 -8.75 24.26
C ASN A 275 21.83 -9.45 24.70
N GLU A 276 21.77 -10.48 25.54
CA GLU A 276 22.90 -11.34 25.89
C GLU A 276 23.39 -12.07 24.63
N ILE A 277 22.49 -12.73 23.90
CA ILE A 277 22.82 -13.40 22.64
C ILE A 277 23.43 -12.41 21.66
N ARG A 278 22.77 -11.28 21.41
CA ARG A 278 23.22 -10.26 20.45
C ARG A 278 24.58 -9.66 20.81
N ALA A 279 24.90 -9.50 22.09
CA ALA A 279 26.20 -9.04 22.55
C ALA A 279 27.34 -10.00 22.17
N LEU A 280 27.10 -11.31 22.15
CA LEU A 280 28.09 -12.30 21.69
C LEU A 280 28.50 -12.09 20.22
N HIS A 281 27.63 -11.46 19.44
CA HIS A 281 27.80 -11.18 18.01
C HIS A 281 28.18 -9.72 17.72
N ASN A 282 28.49 -8.93 18.75
CA ASN A 282 28.74 -7.49 18.65
C ASN A 282 27.59 -6.71 17.99
N LEU A 283 26.34 -7.16 18.17
CA LEU A 283 25.17 -6.50 17.60
C LEU A 283 24.58 -5.47 18.58
N PRO A 284 23.98 -4.37 18.08
CA PRO A 284 23.30 -3.38 18.92
C PRO A 284 22.18 -4.00 19.76
N LYS A 285 21.96 -3.43 20.95
CA LYS A 285 20.84 -3.85 21.80
C LYS A 285 19.50 -3.54 21.14
N VAL A 286 18.56 -4.45 21.35
CA VAL A 286 17.15 -4.34 20.99
C VAL A 286 16.38 -3.81 22.19
N GLN A 287 15.42 -2.92 21.94
CA GLN A 287 14.48 -2.40 22.93
C GLN A 287 13.23 -3.28 23.03
N TYR A 288 12.61 -3.35 24.20
CA TYR A 288 11.32 -4.01 24.32
C TYR A 288 10.23 -3.13 23.67
N ASP A 289 9.39 -3.74 22.86
CA ASP A 289 8.30 -3.06 22.15
C ASP A 289 6.96 -3.30 22.85
N TYR A 290 6.55 -2.32 23.64
CA TYR A 290 5.26 -2.35 24.31
C TYR A 290 4.08 -2.07 23.37
N GLU A 291 4.29 -1.40 22.23
CA GLU A 291 3.20 -1.00 21.34
C GLU A 291 2.65 -2.19 20.52
N HIS A 292 3.36 -3.32 20.44
CA HIS A 292 2.99 -4.46 19.60
C HIS A 292 2.76 -5.76 20.39
N GLU A 293 2.68 -5.67 21.71
CA GLU A 293 2.55 -6.81 22.62
C GLU A 293 1.27 -7.60 22.36
N ASP A 294 0.15 -6.90 22.13
CA ASP A 294 -1.15 -7.51 21.86
C ASP A 294 -1.13 -8.41 20.61
N GLN A 295 -0.36 -8.04 19.58
CA GLN A 295 -0.17 -8.88 18.39
C GLN A 295 0.50 -10.21 18.76
N THR A 296 1.57 -10.17 19.56
CA THR A 296 2.28 -11.39 19.98
C THR A 296 1.45 -12.26 20.92
N MET A 297 0.65 -11.64 21.79
CA MET A 297 -0.24 -12.35 22.71
C MET A 297 -1.37 -13.04 21.95
N GLN A 298 -2.04 -12.34 21.03
CA GLN A 298 -3.10 -12.95 20.22
C GLN A 298 -2.56 -14.04 19.28
N ALA A 299 -1.38 -13.85 18.67
CA ALA A 299 -0.74 -14.94 17.93
C ALA A 299 -0.50 -16.17 18.82
N SER A 300 0.09 -15.96 20.00
CA SER A 300 0.35 -17.04 20.96
C SER A 300 -0.93 -17.77 21.39
N MET A 301 -2.04 -17.04 21.57
CA MET A 301 -3.37 -17.61 21.81
C MET A 301 -3.79 -18.55 20.65
N LEU A 302 -3.68 -18.10 19.38
CA LEU A 302 -4.00 -18.93 18.22
C LEU A 302 -3.23 -20.25 18.22
N LEU A 303 -1.93 -20.19 18.50
CA LEU A 303 -1.07 -21.38 18.55
C LEU A 303 -1.49 -22.33 19.66
N ALA A 304 -1.74 -21.79 20.86
CA ALA A 304 -2.03 -22.57 22.06
C ALA A 304 -3.40 -23.26 22.02
N VAL A 305 -4.46 -22.58 21.57
CA VAL A 305 -5.83 -23.14 21.58
C VAL A 305 -6.08 -24.09 20.42
N ASN A 306 -5.37 -23.92 19.30
CA ASN A 306 -5.51 -24.80 18.14
C ASN A 306 -4.52 -25.96 18.12
N GLU A 307 -3.61 -26.02 19.11
CA GLU A 307 -2.59 -27.07 19.26
C GLU A 307 -1.73 -27.28 17.99
N LYS A 308 -1.43 -26.19 17.27
CA LYS A 308 -0.61 -26.22 16.04
C LYS A 308 0.05 -24.86 15.79
N THR A 309 1.02 -24.82 14.88
CA THR A 309 1.72 -23.60 14.47
C THR A 309 1.51 -23.28 13.00
N SER A 310 1.34 -21.99 12.68
CA SER A 310 1.28 -21.45 11.33
C SER A 310 1.54 -19.95 11.35
N HIS A 311 2.29 -19.44 10.37
CA HIS A 311 2.38 -17.99 10.12
C HIS A 311 1.15 -17.42 9.40
N TYR A 312 0.25 -18.30 8.92
CA TYR A 312 -0.95 -17.94 8.18
C TYR A 312 -2.15 -18.70 8.76
N PRO A 313 -2.55 -18.44 10.02
CA PRO A 313 -3.84 -18.90 10.51
C PRO A 313 -4.96 -18.28 9.65
N ASP A 314 -6.08 -18.98 9.52
CA ASP A 314 -7.26 -18.51 8.80
C ASP A 314 -8.47 -18.47 9.73
N ASP A 315 -9.60 -17.95 9.23
CA ASP A 315 -10.83 -17.74 10.00
C ASP A 315 -11.50 -19.04 10.51
N SER A 316 -10.97 -20.21 10.14
CA SER A 316 -11.41 -21.50 10.71
C SER A 316 -10.79 -21.81 12.07
N TRP A 317 -9.76 -21.07 12.49
CA TRP A 317 -9.09 -21.29 13.77
C TRP A 317 -9.91 -20.73 14.93
N THR A 318 -9.95 -21.48 16.04
CA THR A 318 -10.52 -20.98 17.29
C THR A 318 -9.74 -19.74 17.75
N CYS A 319 -10.47 -18.72 18.20
CA CYS A 319 -9.93 -17.41 18.60
C CYS A 319 -9.26 -16.61 17.47
N PHE A 320 -9.52 -16.93 16.20
CA PHE A 320 -9.01 -16.12 15.10
C PHE A 320 -9.38 -14.64 15.23
N SER A 321 -8.40 -13.78 14.97
CA SER A 321 -8.54 -12.34 14.82
C SER A 321 -7.51 -11.84 13.81
N ASP A 322 -7.77 -10.72 13.14
CA ASP A 322 -6.78 -10.12 12.25
C ASP A 322 -5.51 -9.69 12.99
N ILE A 323 -5.64 -9.30 14.27
CA ILE A 323 -4.50 -8.95 15.13
C ILE A 323 -3.64 -10.19 15.40
N GLY A 324 -4.25 -11.34 15.66
CA GLY A 324 -3.55 -12.61 15.85
C GLY A 324 -2.86 -13.10 14.58
N LEU A 325 -3.51 -12.98 13.41
CA LEU A 325 -2.89 -13.23 12.10
C LEU A 325 -1.71 -12.30 11.85
N GLN A 326 -1.87 -11.01 12.14
CA GLN A 326 -0.80 -10.03 12.01
C GLN A 326 0.39 -10.40 12.91
N GLY A 327 0.15 -10.74 14.17
CA GLY A 327 1.18 -11.24 15.08
C GLY A 327 1.86 -12.50 14.56
N ALA A 328 1.09 -13.49 14.09
CA ALA A 328 1.62 -14.75 13.58
C ALA A 328 2.50 -14.57 12.34
N SER A 329 2.07 -13.74 11.40
CA SER A 329 2.76 -13.50 10.12
C SER A 329 4.01 -12.63 10.24
N THR A 330 4.22 -11.96 11.37
CA THR A 330 5.31 -10.99 11.58
C THR A 330 6.24 -11.33 12.74
N SER A 331 6.10 -12.53 13.29
CA SER A 331 6.84 -12.98 14.47
C SER A 331 7.60 -14.27 14.19
N ASN A 332 8.66 -14.50 14.94
CA ASN A 332 9.14 -15.87 15.18
C ASN A 332 8.09 -16.59 16.02
N LEU A 333 7.73 -17.81 15.63
CA LEU A 333 6.68 -18.60 16.28
C LEU A 333 7.26 -19.84 16.92
N ASN A 334 6.82 -20.19 18.12
CA ASN A 334 7.20 -21.42 18.79
C ASN A 334 5.97 -22.11 19.34
N PHE A 335 5.98 -23.43 19.24
CA PHE A 335 4.90 -24.29 19.67
C PHE A 335 5.48 -25.48 20.42
N VAL A 336 5.02 -25.66 21.65
CA VAL A 336 5.56 -26.67 22.57
C VAL A 336 4.42 -27.54 23.08
N GLN A 337 4.61 -28.85 23.05
CA GLN A 337 3.71 -29.83 23.65
C GLN A 337 4.47 -30.66 24.69
N SER A 338 3.85 -30.86 25.85
CA SER A 338 4.42 -31.63 26.94
C SER A 338 3.35 -32.44 27.67
N TYR A 339 3.70 -33.69 28.01
CA TYR A 339 2.89 -34.54 28.90
C TYR A 339 3.00 -34.13 30.38
N GLU A 340 3.94 -33.25 30.71
CA GLU A 340 4.17 -32.69 32.04
C GLU A 340 3.96 -31.17 32.08
N ILE A 341 3.74 -30.64 33.28
CA ILE A 341 3.68 -29.19 33.50
C ILE A 341 5.11 -28.63 33.40
N LEU A 342 5.29 -27.60 32.57
CA LEU A 342 6.59 -27.00 32.30
C LEU A 342 6.86 -25.80 33.23
N GLU A 343 7.19 -26.07 34.50
CA GLU A 343 7.40 -25.01 35.51
C GLU A 343 8.59 -24.07 35.24
N LYS A 344 9.59 -24.52 34.46
CA LYS A 344 10.83 -23.77 34.16
C LYS A 344 10.97 -23.39 32.70
N TYR A 345 9.89 -23.47 31.93
CA TYR A 345 9.87 -23.11 30.52
C TYR A 345 9.25 -21.72 30.39
N GLY A 346 9.86 -20.85 29.60
CA GLY A 346 9.34 -19.51 29.38
C GLY A 346 10.13 -18.74 28.33
N ALA A 347 10.16 -17.42 28.48
CA ALA A 347 10.65 -16.49 27.47
C ALA A 347 12.10 -16.73 27.01
N ASP A 348 13.01 -17.04 27.93
CA ASP A 348 14.39 -17.37 27.60
C ASP A 348 14.48 -18.66 26.78
N THR A 349 13.75 -19.69 27.18
CA THR A 349 13.77 -21.01 26.55
C THR A 349 13.19 -20.95 25.14
N HIS A 350 12.07 -20.23 24.95
CA HIS A 350 11.53 -19.98 23.60
C HIS A 350 12.55 -19.30 22.69
N LEU A 351 13.25 -18.27 23.20
CA LEU A 351 14.27 -17.55 22.46
C LEU A 351 15.49 -18.40 22.12
N ILE A 352 15.95 -19.20 23.07
CA ILE A 352 17.06 -20.15 22.86
C ILE A 352 16.68 -21.19 21.80
N ASN A 353 15.44 -21.67 21.81
CA ASN A 353 14.95 -22.63 20.82
C ASN A 353 14.88 -22.02 19.41
N TRP A 354 14.40 -20.78 19.27
CA TRP A 354 14.47 -20.03 18.01
C TRP A 354 15.90 -19.81 17.53
N LEU A 355 16.85 -19.55 18.42
CA LEU A 355 18.25 -19.39 18.06
C LEU A 355 18.87 -20.71 17.58
N ILE A 356 18.59 -21.80 18.28
CA ILE A 356 19.20 -23.11 18.03
C ILE A 356 18.59 -23.79 16.80
N GLU A 357 17.31 -23.57 16.50
CA GLU A 357 16.59 -24.13 15.33
C GLU A 357 16.50 -25.66 15.35
N LYS A 358 16.36 -26.23 16.55
CA LYS A 358 16.33 -27.68 16.73
C LYS A 358 15.22 -28.32 15.89
N ASN A 359 15.57 -29.32 15.09
CA ASN A 359 14.67 -30.03 14.17
C ASN A 359 14.08 -29.15 13.05
N SER A 360 14.66 -27.99 12.76
CA SER A 360 14.26 -27.13 11.65
C SER A 360 15.27 -27.20 10.51
N ALA A 361 14.78 -27.34 9.27
CA ALA A 361 15.62 -27.20 8.08
C ALA A 361 15.91 -25.73 7.72
N SER A 362 15.11 -24.80 8.26
CA SER A 362 15.26 -23.35 8.08
C SER A 362 15.88 -22.72 9.32
N ILE A 363 16.77 -21.75 9.13
CA ILE A 363 17.35 -20.95 10.23
C ILE A 363 16.73 -19.54 10.33
N GLY A 364 15.49 -19.39 9.84
CA GLY A 364 14.83 -18.11 9.73
C GLY A 364 14.70 -17.36 11.06
N HIS A 365 14.39 -18.06 12.15
CA HIS A 365 14.23 -17.44 13.46
C HIS A 365 15.57 -16.89 13.97
N ARG A 366 16.64 -17.68 13.84
CA ARG A 366 18.01 -17.27 14.15
C ARG A 366 18.41 -16.02 13.36
N ARG A 367 18.07 -15.95 12.07
CA ARG A 367 18.37 -14.81 11.20
C ARG A 367 17.66 -13.53 11.63
N TYR A 368 16.45 -13.62 12.19
CA TYR A 368 15.80 -12.46 12.82
C TYR A 368 16.50 -12.04 14.12
N ILE A 369 16.83 -12.99 15.01
CA ILE A 369 17.51 -12.71 16.29
C ILE A 369 18.87 -12.02 16.07
N LEU A 370 19.64 -12.51 15.09
CA LEU A 370 20.98 -12.03 14.77
C LEU A 370 20.98 -10.91 13.71
N SER A 371 19.82 -10.35 13.39
CA SER A 371 19.74 -9.27 12.44
C SER A 371 20.39 -7.99 13.00
N PRO A 372 21.33 -7.34 12.29
CA PRO A 372 21.94 -6.09 12.72
C PRO A 372 20.98 -4.89 12.61
N PHE A 373 19.84 -5.05 11.95
CA PHE A 373 18.83 -4.01 11.76
C PHE A 373 17.66 -4.12 12.75
N LEU A 374 17.55 -5.21 13.53
CA LEU A 374 16.51 -5.33 14.55
C LEU A 374 16.77 -4.33 15.68
N THR A 375 15.83 -3.39 15.89
CA THR A 375 15.94 -2.30 16.88
C THR A 375 15.01 -2.49 18.07
N LYS A 376 13.85 -3.11 17.86
CA LYS A 376 12.84 -3.39 18.88
C LYS A 376 12.20 -4.76 18.64
N ALA A 377 11.67 -5.38 19.71
CA ALA A 377 10.94 -6.64 19.65
C ALA A 377 9.96 -6.76 20.82
N ALA A 378 8.81 -7.40 20.57
CA ALA A 378 7.81 -7.77 21.57
C ALA A 378 7.80 -9.28 21.79
N TYR A 379 7.25 -9.72 22.91
CA TYR A 379 7.14 -11.13 23.29
C TYR A 379 5.74 -11.43 23.80
N GLY A 380 5.18 -12.56 23.38
CA GLY A 380 3.96 -13.12 23.94
C GLY A 380 4.06 -14.63 24.12
N GLU A 381 3.34 -15.13 25.13
CA GLU A 381 3.21 -16.55 25.42
C GLU A 381 1.82 -16.83 25.99
N VAL A 382 1.20 -17.90 25.53
CA VAL A 382 -0.07 -18.39 26.07
C VAL A 382 0.07 -19.88 26.36
N SER A 383 -0.22 -20.25 27.60
CA SER A 383 -0.28 -21.64 28.05
C SER A 383 -1.70 -22.18 28.01
N ASN A 384 -1.89 -23.32 27.34
CA ASN A 384 -3.10 -24.12 27.35
C ASN A 384 -2.87 -25.40 28.16
N THR A 385 -3.48 -25.45 29.33
CA THR A 385 -3.48 -26.61 30.25
C THR A 385 -4.76 -27.44 30.16
N ASN A 386 -5.70 -27.05 29.29
CA ASN A 386 -6.97 -27.73 29.05
C ASN A 386 -6.92 -28.61 27.78
N ALA A 387 -5.74 -28.76 27.17
CA ALA A 387 -5.53 -29.54 25.95
C ALA A 387 -5.86 -31.03 26.18
N ASN A 388 -6.46 -31.66 25.17
CA ASN A 388 -6.97 -33.04 25.30
C ASN A 388 -5.85 -34.10 25.29
N SER A 389 -4.76 -33.81 24.56
CA SER A 389 -3.70 -34.80 24.30
C SER A 389 -2.43 -34.57 25.11
N PHE A 390 -2.27 -33.38 25.70
CA PHE A 390 -1.06 -32.94 26.40
C PHE A 390 -1.42 -32.17 27.66
N ARG A 391 -0.64 -32.30 28.73
CA ARG A 391 -0.85 -31.51 29.96
C ARG A 391 -0.52 -30.04 29.78
N THR A 392 0.40 -29.72 28.87
CA THR A 392 0.80 -28.35 28.61
C THR A 392 1.06 -28.16 27.13
N VAL A 393 0.36 -27.20 26.55
CA VAL A 393 0.61 -26.68 25.21
C VAL A 393 0.98 -25.21 25.36
N LEU A 394 2.11 -24.79 24.80
CA LEU A 394 2.53 -23.39 24.78
C LEU A 394 2.55 -22.88 23.34
N GLY A 395 1.88 -21.77 23.11
CA GLY A 395 2.11 -20.93 21.94
C GLY A 395 2.95 -19.72 22.35
N ALA A 396 3.98 -19.40 21.59
CA ALA A 396 4.77 -18.19 21.80
C ALA A 396 5.09 -17.49 20.50
N ALA A 397 5.19 -16.17 20.58
CA ALA A 397 5.52 -15.30 19.46
C ALA A 397 6.53 -14.23 19.88
N MET A 398 7.54 -14.00 19.05
CA MET A 398 8.45 -12.85 19.15
C MET A 398 8.29 -11.98 17.92
N LYS A 399 7.84 -10.73 18.09
CA LYS A 399 7.70 -9.78 16.98
C LYS A 399 9.07 -9.44 16.40
N THR A 400 9.24 -9.62 15.09
CA THR A 400 10.52 -9.43 14.40
C THR A 400 10.41 -8.58 13.13
N VAL A 401 9.22 -8.48 12.54
CA VAL A 401 8.98 -7.76 11.28
C VAL A 401 8.10 -6.55 11.50
N TYR A 402 8.59 -5.38 11.08
CA TYR A 402 7.89 -4.09 11.11
C TYR A 402 7.80 -3.53 9.69
N PRO A 403 6.79 -3.91 8.89
CA PRO A 403 6.82 -3.75 7.43
C PRO A 403 7.05 -2.31 6.92
N TYR A 404 6.53 -1.31 7.65
CA TYR A 404 6.68 0.10 7.25
C TYR A 404 8.00 0.70 7.72
N GLU A 405 8.43 0.41 8.94
CA GLU A 405 9.70 0.90 9.49
C GLU A 405 10.89 0.24 8.80
N SER A 406 10.79 -1.05 8.46
CA SER A 406 11.90 -1.86 7.94
C SER A 406 12.50 -1.33 6.64
N LEU A 407 11.73 -0.58 5.85
CA LEU A 407 12.17 0.05 4.59
C LEU A 407 13.22 1.15 4.80
N THR A 408 13.33 1.68 6.01
CA THR A 408 14.20 2.81 6.35
C THR A 408 15.29 2.45 7.37
N LEU A 409 15.35 1.18 7.79
CA LEU A 409 16.31 0.74 8.80
C LEU A 409 17.74 0.74 8.27
N THR A 410 18.63 1.30 9.09
CA THR A 410 20.08 1.28 8.91
C THR A 410 20.72 0.72 10.17
N THR A 411 22.00 0.33 10.09
CA THR A 411 22.75 -0.19 11.23
C THR A 411 24.15 0.43 11.30
N THR A 412 24.73 0.46 12.49
CA THR A 412 26.12 0.89 12.72
C THR A 412 27.10 -0.28 12.70
N VAL A 413 26.61 -1.51 12.57
CA VAL A 413 27.45 -2.70 12.47
C VAL A 413 28.34 -2.61 11.23
N PRO A 414 29.67 -2.79 11.37
CA PRO A 414 30.57 -2.75 10.22
C PRO A 414 30.28 -3.90 9.26
N LYS A 415 30.56 -3.67 7.98
CA LYS A 415 30.46 -4.71 6.94
C LYS A 415 31.30 -5.92 7.32
N GLY A 416 30.80 -7.11 7.06
CA GLY A 416 31.51 -8.34 7.39
C GLY A 416 30.59 -9.50 7.71
N ILE A 417 31.13 -10.45 8.46
CA ILE A 417 30.46 -11.70 8.79
C ILE A 417 29.65 -11.59 10.08
N ILE A 418 28.46 -12.17 10.06
CA ILE A 418 27.62 -12.44 11.23
C ILE A 418 27.47 -13.95 11.29
N ALA A 419 28.15 -14.60 12.22
CA ALA A 419 28.21 -16.06 12.29
C ALA A 419 27.59 -16.61 13.56
N TYR A 420 27.16 -17.87 13.55
CA TYR A 420 26.68 -18.59 14.70
C TYR A 420 27.26 -20.01 14.68
N PRO A 421 28.00 -20.41 15.74
CA PRO A 421 28.48 -19.61 16.87
C PRO A 421 29.58 -18.61 16.47
N TYR A 422 29.83 -17.59 17.29
CA TYR A 422 30.87 -16.58 17.03
C TYR A 422 31.75 -16.38 18.27
N HIS A 423 33.07 -16.40 18.08
CA HIS A 423 34.06 -16.26 19.15
C HIS A 423 33.78 -17.21 20.34
N ASN A 424 33.95 -16.75 21.58
CA ASN A 424 33.61 -17.53 22.75
C ASN A 424 32.09 -17.60 22.90
N TYR A 425 31.52 -18.78 22.72
CA TYR A 425 30.07 -18.98 22.67
C TYR A 425 29.61 -19.88 23.82
N PRO A 426 28.61 -19.46 24.63
CA PRO A 426 28.09 -20.30 25.71
C PRO A 426 27.35 -21.53 25.18
N LYS A 427 27.57 -22.70 25.80
CA LYS A 427 26.86 -23.93 25.44
C LYS A 427 25.36 -23.85 25.65
N LYS A 428 24.86 -23.03 26.60
CA LYS A 428 23.41 -22.81 26.78
C LYS A 428 22.71 -22.28 25.53
N PHE A 429 23.44 -21.66 24.60
CA PHE A 429 22.92 -21.11 23.36
C PHE A 429 23.27 -21.94 22.12
N PHE A 430 23.78 -23.17 22.29
CA PHE A 430 24.33 -23.96 21.18
C PHE A 430 24.13 -25.46 21.36
N LEU A 431 23.77 -26.15 20.27
CA LEU A 431 23.71 -27.62 20.20
C LEU A 431 24.54 -28.12 19.02
N LYS A 432 25.40 -29.12 19.25
CA LYS A 432 26.30 -29.71 18.24
C LYS A 432 25.56 -30.38 17.08
N SER A 433 24.33 -30.83 17.31
CA SER A 433 23.49 -31.48 16.29
C SER A 433 22.91 -30.51 15.27
N GLU A 434 22.92 -29.21 15.57
CA GLU A 434 22.21 -28.20 14.79
C GLU A 434 23.18 -27.43 13.87
N PRO A 435 22.67 -26.84 12.77
CA PRO A 435 23.52 -26.19 11.78
C PRO A 435 24.26 -24.98 12.36
N LEU A 436 25.55 -24.88 12.05
CA LEU A 436 26.27 -23.62 12.10
C LEU A 436 25.81 -22.77 10.92
N SER A 437 25.89 -21.45 11.05
CA SER A 437 25.46 -20.54 9.99
C SER A 437 26.26 -19.26 9.96
N LEU A 438 26.33 -18.62 8.80
CA LEU A 438 26.85 -17.27 8.64
C LEU A 438 26.05 -16.48 7.60
N SER A 439 26.06 -15.17 7.77
CA SER A 439 25.54 -14.18 6.82
C SER A 439 26.59 -13.09 6.61
N ILE A 440 26.54 -12.45 5.45
CA ILE A 440 27.40 -11.32 5.09
C ILE A 440 26.57 -10.04 5.08
N LEU A 441 26.98 -9.08 5.90
CA LEU A 441 26.50 -7.70 5.84
C LEU A 441 27.34 -6.94 4.80
N SER A 442 26.80 -6.81 3.59
CA SER A 442 27.42 -6.09 2.46
C SER A 442 27.11 -4.59 2.47
N THR A 443 25.94 -4.21 3.01
CA THR A 443 25.52 -2.81 3.18
C THR A 443 24.79 -2.60 4.51
N PRO A 444 25.28 -1.68 5.36
CA PRO A 444 24.57 -1.27 6.58
C PRO A 444 23.47 -0.22 6.35
N GLN A 445 23.28 0.27 5.12
CA GLN A 445 22.35 1.37 4.79
C GLN A 445 20.94 0.91 4.44
N ASN A 446 20.72 -0.39 4.25
CA ASN A 446 19.41 -0.92 3.86
C ASN A 446 19.27 -2.36 4.36
N ALA A 447 18.28 -2.60 5.21
CA ALA A 447 17.88 -3.94 5.68
C ALA A 447 17.71 -4.97 4.55
N TYR A 448 17.20 -4.57 3.39
CA TYR A 448 16.96 -5.45 2.24
C TYR A 448 18.04 -5.36 1.16
N GLY A 449 19.12 -4.61 1.41
CA GLY A 449 20.20 -4.39 0.44
C GLY A 449 21.23 -5.52 0.36
N ASN A 450 21.10 -6.55 1.19
CA ASN A 450 22.13 -7.60 1.37
C ASN A 450 21.88 -8.86 0.53
N ASN A 451 21.02 -8.79 -0.49
CA ASN A 451 20.63 -9.92 -1.33
C ASN A 451 21.63 -10.17 -2.48
N ASN A 452 22.63 -9.31 -2.61
CA ASN A 452 23.68 -9.32 -3.62
C ASN A 452 24.86 -10.25 -3.30
N VAL A 453 24.74 -11.08 -2.26
CA VAL A 453 25.76 -12.01 -1.78
C VAL A 453 25.46 -13.38 -2.35
N ASP A 454 26.40 -14.00 -3.07
CA ASP A 454 26.23 -15.33 -3.66
C ASP A 454 27.31 -16.29 -3.14
N PHE A 455 26.84 -17.40 -2.56
CA PHE A 455 27.67 -18.48 -2.00
C PHE A 455 27.86 -19.66 -2.96
N SER A 456 27.31 -19.62 -4.18
CA SER A 456 27.29 -20.75 -5.13
C SER A 456 28.67 -21.30 -5.48
N ASN A 457 29.68 -20.43 -5.52
CA ASN A 457 31.07 -20.78 -5.79
C ASN A 457 31.96 -20.69 -4.54
N ALA A 458 31.38 -20.48 -3.36
CA ALA A 458 32.13 -20.32 -2.13
C ALA A 458 32.76 -21.65 -1.69
N LYS A 459 33.97 -21.58 -1.13
CA LYS A 459 34.64 -22.73 -0.52
C LYS A 459 34.74 -22.51 0.98
N LEU A 460 34.19 -23.46 1.73
CA LEU A 460 34.16 -23.43 3.19
C LEU A 460 35.16 -24.44 3.74
N THR A 461 36.01 -23.98 4.66
CA THR A 461 36.95 -24.82 5.41
C THR A 461 36.81 -24.53 6.90
N VAL A 462 36.76 -25.59 7.71
CA VAL A 462 36.79 -25.50 9.17
C VAL A 462 38.03 -26.23 9.65
N THR A 463 38.88 -25.55 10.41
CA THR A 463 40.16 -26.09 10.91
C THR A 463 40.19 -26.01 12.42
N ARG A 464 40.54 -27.11 13.07
CA ARG A 464 40.81 -27.14 14.51
C ARG A 464 42.16 -26.45 14.76
N ARG A 465 42.19 -25.41 15.60
CA ARG A 465 43.35 -24.50 15.69
C ARG A 465 44.60 -25.13 16.33
N ASP A 466 44.42 -25.99 17.33
CA ASP A 466 45.54 -26.55 18.13
C ASP A 466 46.38 -27.58 17.36
N ASN A 467 45.76 -28.37 16.49
CA ASN A 467 46.41 -29.45 15.74
C ASN A 467 46.33 -29.27 14.22
N GLN A 468 45.76 -28.16 13.75
CA GLN A 468 45.56 -27.83 12.33
C GLN A 468 44.73 -28.86 11.55
N GLN A 469 43.94 -29.68 12.26
CA GLN A 469 43.11 -30.70 11.62
C GLN A 469 41.93 -30.06 10.89
N VAL A 470 41.88 -30.23 9.58
CA VAL A 470 40.73 -29.84 8.75
C VAL A 470 39.56 -30.78 9.04
N GLN A 471 38.39 -30.20 9.32
CA GLN A 471 37.18 -30.93 9.65
C GLN A 471 36.42 -31.31 8.37
N THR A 472 35.76 -32.47 8.39
CA THR A 472 34.86 -32.88 7.31
C THR A 472 33.52 -32.17 7.47
N ILE A 473 33.19 -31.30 6.52
CA ILE A 473 31.94 -30.54 6.50
C ILE A 473 30.88 -31.30 5.70
N SER A 474 29.63 -31.18 6.12
CA SER A 474 28.46 -31.79 5.49
C SER A 474 27.26 -30.85 5.52
N ASN A 475 26.18 -31.22 4.82
CA ASN A 475 24.90 -30.51 4.83
C ASN A 475 25.04 -29.00 4.55
N ILE A 476 25.88 -28.65 3.58
CA ILE A 476 26.04 -27.26 3.16
C ILE A 476 24.77 -26.82 2.43
N GLN A 477 24.14 -25.76 2.92
CA GLN A 477 23.01 -25.11 2.28
C GLN A 477 23.23 -23.60 2.29
N TYR A 478 22.73 -22.92 1.28
CA TYR A 478 22.75 -21.47 1.23
C TYR A 478 21.52 -20.97 0.48
N ASP A 479 21.10 -19.76 0.82
CA ASP A 479 19.97 -19.10 0.19
C ASP A 479 20.09 -17.58 0.31
N ASN A 480 19.30 -16.90 -0.52
CA ASN A 480 19.08 -15.46 -0.50
C ASN A 480 17.61 -15.13 -0.20
N ILE A 481 16.91 -16.03 0.50
CA ILE A 481 15.50 -15.85 0.86
C ILE A 481 15.44 -14.83 1.98
N ASN A 482 14.51 -13.88 1.90
CA ASN A 482 14.35 -12.83 2.92
C ASN A 482 13.76 -13.39 4.24
N TYR A 483 14.58 -14.11 5.01
CA TYR A 483 14.34 -14.39 6.43
C TYR A 483 15.26 -13.51 7.27
N GLY A 484 14.72 -12.80 8.25
CA GLY A 484 15.50 -11.72 8.90
C GLY A 484 15.64 -10.49 8.02
N LEU A 485 16.34 -9.47 8.55
CA LEU A 485 16.73 -8.27 7.80
C LEU A 485 18.14 -8.41 7.21
N VAL A 486 18.61 -9.64 7.00
CA VAL A 486 19.78 -9.99 6.18
C VAL A 486 19.38 -11.23 5.39
N ALA A 487 19.26 -11.09 4.07
CA ALA A 487 18.65 -12.11 3.22
C ALA A 487 19.55 -13.29 2.88
N ASN A 488 20.87 -13.14 3.00
CA ASN A 488 21.81 -14.19 2.63
C ASN A 488 22.19 -15.07 3.83
N ASN A 489 22.41 -16.35 3.56
CA ASN A 489 22.74 -17.38 4.54
C ASN A 489 23.66 -18.43 3.90
N LEU A 490 24.65 -18.90 4.64
CA LEU A 490 25.37 -20.15 4.42
C LEU A 490 25.36 -20.95 5.72
N GLN A 491 24.77 -22.15 5.68
CA GLN A 491 24.68 -23.07 6.82
C GLN A 491 25.37 -24.40 6.52
N PHE A 492 25.93 -25.03 7.55
CA PHE A 492 26.72 -26.25 7.42
C PHE A 492 26.83 -27.02 8.74
N HIS A 493 27.25 -28.28 8.66
CA HIS A 493 27.51 -29.15 9.81
C HIS A 493 28.91 -29.75 9.75
N PHE A 494 29.49 -30.03 10.91
CA PHE A 494 30.59 -30.98 11.03
C PHE A 494 30.47 -31.71 12.38
N THR A 495 30.64 -33.03 12.37
CA THR A 495 30.20 -33.90 13.48
C THR A 495 31.26 -34.13 14.56
N SER A 496 32.52 -33.83 14.26
CA SER A 496 33.68 -33.98 15.16
C SER A 496 33.91 -32.76 16.08
N MET A 497 32.87 -31.98 16.35
CA MET A 497 32.99 -30.80 17.21
C MET A 497 33.21 -31.18 18.68
N GLU A 498 34.25 -30.61 19.29
CA GLU A 498 34.57 -30.70 20.71
C GLU A 498 34.27 -29.37 21.43
N TYR A 499 33.82 -29.45 22.69
CA TYR A 499 33.70 -28.24 23.50
C TYR A 499 35.09 -27.77 23.94
N ASN A 500 35.22 -26.48 24.25
CA ASN A 500 36.47 -25.82 24.65
C ASN A 500 37.60 -25.84 23.62
N VAL A 501 37.33 -26.25 22.39
CA VAL A 501 38.29 -26.23 21.27
C VAL A 501 37.99 -25.04 20.37
N ILE A 502 39.04 -24.38 19.87
CA ILE A 502 38.90 -23.29 18.92
C ILE A 502 38.90 -23.85 17.49
N TYR A 503 37.90 -23.45 16.72
CA TYR A 503 37.79 -23.74 15.30
C TYR A 503 37.90 -22.45 14.49
N ASP A 504 38.76 -22.45 13.50
CA ASP A 504 38.91 -21.41 12.49
C ASP A 504 38.05 -21.76 11.29
N VAL A 505 37.19 -20.84 10.87
CA VAL A 505 36.32 -20.98 9.71
C VAL A 505 36.78 -20.01 8.64
N LYS A 506 37.07 -20.53 7.45
CA LYS A 506 37.39 -19.73 6.27
C LYS A 506 36.37 -20.00 5.18
N VAL A 507 35.83 -18.92 4.62
CA VAL A 507 34.94 -18.93 3.47
C VAL A 507 35.59 -18.09 2.39
N THR A 508 35.95 -18.69 1.26
CA THR A 508 36.59 -17.99 0.15
C THR A 508 35.68 -17.95 -1.06
N ASN A 509 35.89 -16.98 -1.94
CA ASN A 509 35.17 -16.87 -3.22
C ASN A 509 33.65 -16.66 -3.05
N VAL A 510 33.26 -15.86 -2.05
CA VAL A 510 31.88 -15.35 -1.94
C VAL A 510 31.75 -14.17 -2.87
N LEU A 511 30.78 -14.19 -3.78
CA LEU A 511 30.56 -13.06 -4.66
C LEU A 511 29.68 -12.02 -3.97
N VAL A 512 30.17 -10.79 -3.82
CA VAL A 512 29.40 -9.66 -3.29
C VAL A 512 29.34 -8.60 -4.38
N SER A 513 28.16 -8.38 -4.95
CA SER A 513 28.01 -7.52 -6.15
C SER A 513 28.92 -7.94 -7.32
N GLY A 514 29.21 -9.24 -7.45
CA GLY A 514 30.08 -9.79 -8.50
C GLY A 514 31.58 -9.77 -8.18
N GLU A 515 32.00 -9.18 -7.06
CA GLU A 515 33.39 -9.21 -6.61
C GLU A 515 33.63 -10.40 -5.67
N ALA A 516 34.71 -11.15 -5.90
CA ALA A 516 35.07 -12.28 -5.06
C ALA A 516 35.73 -11.79 -3.75
N MET A 517 35.12 -12.17 -2.63
CA MET A 517 35.53 -11.79 -1.28
C MET A 517 35.81 -13.03 -0.44
N ASP A 518 36.79 -12.89 0.45
CA ASP A 518 37.17 -13.90 1.43
C ASP A 518 36.83 -13.43 2.84
N TYR A 519 36.23 -14.33 3.63
CA TYR A 519 35.85 -14.09 5.01
C TYR A 519 36.46 -15.16 5.91
N SER A 520 36.79 -14.76 7.13
CA SER A 520 37.20 -15.70 8.16
C SER A 520 36.68 -15.27 9.53
N TYR A 521 36.42 -16.25 10.37
CA TYR A 521 36.10 -16.05 11.78
C TYR A 521 36.55 -17.27 12.57
N TRP A 522 36.44 -17.20 13.88
CA TRP A 522 36.67 -18.35 14.74
C TRP A 522 35.57 -18.45 15.77
N PHE A 523 35.40 -19.65 16.33
CA PHE A 523 34.54 -19.85 17.46
C PHE A 523 35.13 -20.90 18.42
N LYS A 524 34.67 -20.84 19.67
CA LYS A 524 34.91 -21.81 20.72
C LYS A 524 33.64 -21.92 21.54
N VAL A 525 33.01 -23.09 21.54
CA VAL A 525 31.85 -23.32 22.39
C VAL A 525 32.33 -23.80 23.75
N ASN A 526 32.11 -22.99 24.79
CA ASN A 526 32.54 -23.30 26.15
C ASN A 526 31.65 -24.39 26.76
N ASP A 527 32.22 -25.30 27.55
CA ASP A 527 31.44 -26.38 28.20
C ASP A 527 30.67 -25.94 29.47
N LYS A 528 30.95 -24.74 29.97
CA LYS A 528 30.33 -24.11 31.14
C LYS A 528 29.13 -23.25 30.79
#